data_AF-A0ABD3G023-F1
#
_entry.id   AF-A0ABD3G023-F1
#
_cell.length_a   1.000
_cell.length_b   1.000
_cell.length_c   1.000
_cell.angle_alpha   90.00
_cell.angle_beta   90.00
_cell.angle_gamma   90.00
#
_symmetry.space_group_name_H-M   'P 1'
#
loop_
_entity.id
_entity.type
_entity.pdbx_description
1 polymer ?
#
loop_
_entity_poly.entity_id
_entity_poly.type
_entity_poly.pdbx_seq_one_letter_code
_entity_poly.pdbx_strand_id
1 'polypeptide(L)'
;MADKVAGPEQFVTGSRTLLNELMRRGDVVPDEMQRVQELVECVDNNAQKIAAALAANRRRGATITGADTTAQLLKEQKEFIAQIAGLFEQLSNKPEPAAQ
;
A
#
# COMPACT_ATOMS: atom_id res chain seq x y z
N MET A 1 23.99 5.98 -18.57
CA MET A 1 23.29 5.09 -17.62
C MET A 1 21.97 5.76 -17.31
N ALA A 2 20.85 5.23 -17.81
CA ALA A 2 19.55 5.75 -17.40
C ALA A 2 19.31 5.29 -15.96
N ASP A 3 19.11 6.24 -15.05
CA ASP A 3 18.58 5.93 -13.72
C ASP A 3 17.33 5.10 -13.92
N LYS A 4 17.41 3.83 -13.54
CA LYS A 4 16.25 2.94 -13.58
C LYS A 4 15.36 3.47 -12.45
N VAL A 5 14.42 4.35 -12.79
CA VAL A 5 13.40 4.82 -11.83
C VAL A 5 12.74 3.57 -11.32
N ALA A 6 13.13 3.17 -10.12
CA ALA A 6 12.75 1.87 -9.66
C ALA A 6 11.30 1.92 -9.18
N GLY A 7 10.58 0.83 -9.47
CA GLY A 7 9.13 0.85 -9.47
C GLY A 7 8.57 0.96 -8.06
N PRO A 8 7.28 1.31 -7.92
CA PRO A 8 6.62 1.44 -6.62
C PRO A 8 6.81 0.22 -5.71
N GLU A 9 6.92 -0.99 -6.27
CA GLU A 9 7.12 -2.25 -5.56
C GLU A 9 8.37 -2.27 -4.68
N GLN A 10 9.43 -1.57 -5.08
CA GLN A 10 10.67 -1.50 -4.30
C GLN A 10 10.45 -0.75 -2.99
N PHE A 11 9.58 0.28 -3.00
CA PHE A 11 9.35 1.15 -1.85
C PHE A 11 8.41 0.45 -0.86
N VAL A 12 7.44 -0.30 -1.37
CA VAL A 12 6.58 -1.16 -0.54
C VAL A 12 7.43 -2.23 0.16
N THR A 13 8.28 -2.92 -0.59
CA THR A 13 9.14 -3.98 -0.06
C THR A 13 10.22 -3.44 0.90
N GLY A 14 10.84 -2.32 0.55
CA GLY A 14 11.85 -1.66 1.37
C GLY A 14 11.29 -1.20 2.72
N SER A 15 10.10 -0.61 2.71
CA SER A 15 9.41 -0.18 3.93
C SER A 15 9.07 -1.36 4.86
N ARG A 16 8.54 -2.47 4.31
CA ARG A 16 8.31 -3.70 5.10
C ARG A 16 9.60 -4.24 5.69
N THR A 17 10.67 -4.26 4.90
CA THR A 17 11.99 -4.75 5.34
C THR A 17 12.52 -3.92 6.51
N LEU A 18 12.43 -2.60 6.41
CA LEU A 18 12.83 -1.69 7.47
C LEU A 18 12.03 -1.93 8.75
N LEU A 19 10.69 -2.01 8.66
CA LEU A 19 9.83 -2.24 9.82
C LEU A 19 10.15 -3.56 10.52
N ASN A 20 10.34 -4.63 9.75
CA ASN A 20 10.73 -5.93 10.29
C ASN A 20 12.07 -5.88 11.02
N GLU A 21 13.04 -5.14 10.48
CA GLU A 21 14.36 -5.00 11.11
C GLU A 21 14.30 -4.18 12.40
N LEU A 22 13.51 -3.11 12.45
CA LEU A 22 13.27 -2.33 13.68
C LEU A 22 12.64 -3.21 14.76
N MET A 23 11.59 -3.95 14.41
CA MET A 23 10.95 -4.90 15.33
C MET A 23 11.92 -5.98 15.82
N ARG A 24 12.78 -6.51 14.93
CA ARG A 24 13.79 -7.51 15.28
C ARG A 24 14.84 -6.96 16.27
N ARG A 25 15.16 -5.68 16.19
CA ARG A 25 16.09 -4.98 17.11
C ARG A 25 15.46 -4.63 18.45
N GLY A 26 14.14 -4.76 18.57
CA GLY A 26 13.39 -4.31 19.74
C GLY A 26 13.12 -2.80 19.74
N ASP A 27 13.30 -2.13 18.60
CA ASP A 27 12.94 -0.72 18.47
C ASP A 27 11.41 -0.57 18.52
N VAL A 28 10.94 0.56 19.06
CA VAL A 28 9.51 0.86 19.13
C VAL A 28 9.01 1.23 17.74
N VAL A 29 8.21 0.35 17.15
CA VAL A 29 7.47 0.61 15.90
C VAL A 29 5.99 0.85 16.25
N PRO A 30 5.44 2.06 16.00
CA PRO A 30 4.03 2.32 16.27
C PRO A 30 3.11 1.34 15.51
N ASP A 31 2.06 0.87 16.16
CA ASP A 31 1.07 -0.03 15.55
C ASP A 31 0.46 0.59 14.28
N GLU A 32 0.25 1.91 14.29
CA GLU A 32 -0.26 2.65 13.14
C GLU A 32 0.68 2.55 11.94
N MET A 33 2.00 2.53 12.14
CA MET A 33 2.98 2.37 11.06
C MET A 33 2.94 0.98 10.45
N GLN A 34 2.77 -0.06 11.27
CA GLN A 34 2.60 -1.44 10.78
C GLN A 34 1.32 -1.56 9.94
N ARG A 35 0.24 -0.93 10.41
CA ARG A 35 -1.05 -0.95 9.71
C ARG A 35 -1.05 -0.14 8.42
N VAL A 36 -0.34 1.00 8.39
CA VAL A 36 -0.10 1.74 7.14
C VAL A 36 0.63 0.86 6.13
N GLN A 37 1.65 0.12 6.55
CA GLN A 37 2.38 -0.77 5.65
C GLN A 37 1.48 -1.87 5.06
N GLU A 38 0.61 -2.49 5.86
CA GLU A 38 -0.37 -3.47 5.37
C GLU A 38 -1.33 -2.87 4.34
N LEU A 39 -1.84 -1.66 4.61
CA LEU A 39 -2.75 -0.98 3.69
C LEU A 39 -2.06 -0.59 2.38
N VAL A 40 -0.80 -0.15 2.43
CA VAL A 40 0.00 0.17 1.24
C VAL A 40 0.23 -1.08 0.39
N GLU A 41 0.52 -2.23 1.00
CA GLU A 41 0.64 -3.52 0.30
C GLU A 41 -0.70 -3.92 -0.36
N CYS A 42 -1.83 -3.70 0.29
CA CYS A 42 -3.15 -3.93 -0.31
C CYS A 42 -3.42 -2.99 -1.50
N VAL A 43 -3.04 -1.72 -1.39
CA VAL A 43 -3.16 -0.73 -2.48
C VAL A 43 -2.31 -1.15 -3.69
N ASP A 44 -1.06 -1.57 -3.48
CA ASP A 44 -0.17 -2.05 -4.55
C ASP A 44 -0.73 -3.30 -5.23
N ASN A 45 -1.18 -4.29 -4.45
CA ASN A 45 -1.83 -5.48 -4.97
C ASN A 45 -3.07 -5.16 -5.82
N ASN A 46 -3.90 -4.21 -5.38
CA ASN A 46 -5.06 -3.78 -6.16
C ASN A 46 -4.64 -3.07 -7.46
N ALA A 47 -3.60 -2.23 -7.42
CA ALA A 47 -3.05 -1.57 -8.60
C ALA A 47 -2.55 -2.59 -9.64
N GLN A 48 -1.83 -3.63 -9.21
CA GLN A 48 -1.35 -4.69 -10.09
C GLN A 48 -2.51 -5.48 -10.73
N LYS A 49 -3.54 -5.83 -9.95
CA LYS A 49 -4.74 -6.53 -10.45
C LYS A 49 -5.51 -5.69 -11.46
N ILE A 50 -5.69 -4.40 -11.19
CA ILE A 50 -6.33 -3.46 -12.11
C ILE A 50 -5.53 -3.36 -13.41
N ALA A 51 -4.21 -3.17 -13.33
CA ALA A 51 -3.34 -3.10 -14.51
C ALA A 51 -3.43 -4.38 -15.36
N ALA A 52 -3.43 -5.55 -14.72
CA ALA A 52 -3.60 -6.84 -15.40
C ALA A 52 -4.98 -6.95 -16.09
N ALA A 53 -6.06 -6.55 -15.41
CA ALA A 53 -7.41 -6.55 -15.97
C ALA A 53 -7.53 -5.60 -17.16
N LEU A 54 -6.99 -4.39 -17.07
CA LEU A 54 -6.97 -3.42 -18.17
C LEU A 54 -6.16 -3.95 -19.38
N ALA A 55 -5.01 -4.58 -19.15
CA ALA A 55 -4.21 -5.19 -20.20
C ALA A 55 -4.95 -6.36 -20.87
N ALA A 56 -5.67 -7.19 -20.10
CA ALA A 56 -6.49 -8.27 -20.62
C ALA A 56 -7.66 -7.74 -21.47
N ASN A 57 -8.38 -6.74 -20.98
CA ASN A 57 -9.48 -6.08 -21.70
C ASN A 57 -9.00 -5.47 -23.02
N ARG A 58 -7.81 -4.86 -23.05
CA ARG A 58 -7.23 -4.32 -24.29
C ARG A 58 -6.94 -5.43 -25.32
N ARG A 59 -6.53 -6.62 -24.88
CA ARG A 59 -6.17 -7.74 -25.77
C ARG A 59 -7.37 -8.54 -26.26
N ARG A 60 -8.39 -8.73 -25.42
CA ARG A 60 -9.50 -9.66 -25.66
C ARG A 60 -10.87 -8.99 -25.77
N GLY A 61 -10.95 -7.67 -25.61
CA GLY A 61 -12.20 -6.93 -25.48
C GLY A 61 -12.66 -6.86 -24.02
N ALA A 62 -13.35 -5.77 -23.66
CA ALA A 62 -13.88 -5.59 -22.32
C ALA A 62 -15.07 -6.54 -22.06
N THR A 63 -15.07 -7.18 -20.89
CA THR A 63 -16.22 -7.98 -20.40
C THR A 63 -16.89 -7.24 -19.25
N ILE A 64 -18.21 -7.45 -19.09
CA ILE A 64 -18.98 -6.86 -17.98
C ILE A 64 -18.36 -7.27 -16.63
N THR A 65 -18.04 -8.56 -16.46
CA THR A 65 -17.38 -9.08 -15.27
C THR A 65 -16.01 -8.44 -14.99
N GLY A 66 -15.22 -8.16 -16.03
CA GLY A 66 -13.93 -7.49 -15.89
C GLY A 66 -14.07 -6.02 -15.47
N ALA A 67 -15.09 -5.33 -15.97
CA ALA A 67 -15.41 -3.96 -15.56
C ALA A 67 -15.87 -3.91 -14.09
N ASP A 68 -16.75 -4.82 -13.67
CA ASP A 68 -17.25 -4.90 -12.29
C ASP A 68 -16.13 -5.21 -11.29
N THR A 69 -15.24 -6.15 -11.64
CA THR A 69 -14.07 -6.49 -10.82
C THR A 69 -13.13 -5.27 -10.67
N THR A 70 -12.90 -4.54 -11.75
CA THR A 70 -12.07 -3.32 -11.71
C THR A 70 -12.69 -2.23 -10.85
N ALA A 71 -14.00 -2.02 -10.96
CA ALA A 71 -14.74 -1.06 -10.14
C ALA A 71 -14.67 -1.40 -8.65
N GLN A 72 -14.81 -2.68 -8.29
CA GLN A 72 -14.69 -3.13 -6.90
C GLN A 72 -13.27 -2.90 -6.34
N LEU A 73 -12.23 -3.25 -7.10
CA LEU A 73 -10.84 -3.02 -6.70
C LEU A 73 -10.53 -1.53 -6.51
N LEU A 74 -11.07 -0.66 -7.36
CA LEU A 74 -10.94 0.80 -7.22
C LEU A 74 -11.65 1.33 -5.97
N LYS A 75 -12.83 0.79 -5.66
CA LYS A 75 -13.56 1.13 -4.43
C LYS A 75 -12.77 0.76 -3.19
N GLU A 76 -12.26 -0.47 -3.12
CA GLU A 76 -11.41 -0.93 -2.02
C GLU A 76 -10.14 -0.09 -1.89
N GLN A 77 -9.49 0.24 -3.02
CA GLN A 77 -8.30 1.07 -3.02
C GLN A 77 -8.56 2.46 -2.42
N LYS A 78 -9.71 3.07 -2.75
CA LYS A 78 -10.13 4.34 -2.14
C LYS A 78 -10.35 4.21 -0.63
N GLU A 79 -10.97 3.12 -0.18
CA GLU A 79 -11.19 2.85 1.25
C GLU A 79 -9.87 2.66 2.01
N PHE A 80 -8.89 1.96 1.43
CA PHE A 80 -7.55 1.81 2.03
C PHE A 80 -6.80 3.14 2.11
N ILE A 81 -6.83 3.96 1.05
CA ILE A 81 -6.20 5.29 1.05
C ILE A 81 -6.81 6.18 2.13
N ALA A 82 -8.13 6.14 2.32
CA ALA A 82 -8.79 6.89 3.39
C ALA A 82 -8.35 6.42 4.79
N GLN A 83 -8.19 5.11 4.99
CA GLN A 83 -7.67 4.55 6.24
C GLN A 83 -6.22 4.97 6.51
N ILE A 84 -5.37 4.99 5.48
CA ILE A 84 -3.98 5.48 5.60
C ILE A 84 -3.96 6.94 6.07
N ALA A 85 -4.80 7.80 5.50
CA ALA A 85 -4.91 9.20 5.92
C ALA A 85 -5.32 9.33 7.40
N GLY A 86 -6.31 8.53 7.84
CA GLY A 86 -6.73 8.51 9.24
C GLY A 86 -5.63 8.04 10.21
N LEU A 87 -4.83 7.04 9.82
CA LEU A 87 -3.68 6.59 10.62
C LEU A 87 -2.58 7.64 10.70
N PHE A 88 -2.36 8.39 9.61
CA PHE A 88 -1.41 9.51 9.61
C PHE A 88 -1.82 10.62 10.57
N GLU A 89 -3.11 10.97 10.61
CA GLU A 89 -3.64 11.92 11.59
C GLU A 89 -3.49 11.41 13.03
N GLN A 90 -3.72 10.13 13.27
CA GLN A 90 -3.52 9.53 14.60
C GLN A 90 -2.06 9.62 15.04
N LEU A 91 -1.12 9.26 14.15
CA LEU A 91 0.32 9.37 14.41
C LEU A 91 0.74 10.80 14.69
N SER A 92 0.23 11.77 13.91
CA SER A 92 0.58 13.18 14.05
C SER A 92 0.11 13.80 15.37
N ASN A 93 -0.93 13.23 15.96
CA ASN A 93 -1.50 13.69 17.24
C ASN A 93 -1.02 12.86 18.44
N LYS A 94 -0.21 11.81 18.21
CA LYS A 94 0.30 10.95 19.28
C LYS A 94 1.43 11.68 20.00
N PRO A 95 1.38 11.83 21.33
CA PRO A 95 2.49 12.41 22.07
C PRO A 95 3.74 11.56 21.89
N GLU A 96 4.91 12.20 21.81
CA GLU A 96 6.17 11.49 21.70
C GLU A 96 6.31 10.50 22.86
N PRO A 97 6.79 9.27 22.61
CA PRO A 97 7.07 8.32 23.67
C PRO A 97 8.07 8.96 24.63
N ALA A 98 7.77 8.91 25.94
CA ALA A 98 8.69 9.41 26.96
C ALA A 98 10.06 8.77 26.76
N ALA A 99 11.10 9.61 26.63
CA ALA A 99 12.48 9.15 26.54
C ALA A 99 12.77 8.26 27.76
N GLN A 100 13.16 7.01 27.50
CA GLN A 100 13.65 6.08 28.52
C GLN A 100 15.13 6.35 28.80
#